data_AF-A0A7V9IKU5-F1
#
_entry.id   AF-A0A7V9IKU5-F1
#
_cell.length_a   1.000
_cell.length_b   1.000
_cell.length_c   1.000
_cell.angle_alpha   90.00
_cell.angle_beta   90.00
_cell.angle_gamma   90.00
#
_symmetry.space_group_name_H-M   'P 1'
#
loop_
_entity.id
_entity.type
_entity.pdbx_description
1 polymer ?
#
loop_
_entity_poly.entity_id
_entity_poly.type
_entity_poly.pdbx_seq_one_letter_code
_entity_poly.pdbx_strand_id
1 'polypeptide(L)'
;MLVRSPRRTAAVLLGTVALLLPGCGRLIEGQGQTSDGVRPNVASSTLEIFGSTDDDIDTLSRNALADLETYWADVFPEVYGAEFQPLAGGYFSVDPDNFDQADYPDDIGCFDGPEDVENNAFYCFPQPGGGDNVVYDRTLLAGLAADYGRFIPALVMAHEFGHAIQGRQAPPSTLSIVFETQADCFAGAWTGWVADDNAEHFFIRPAELDDVLRGYLLLRDAPGSGPMEDGAHGSYFDRVSAFQEGYQDGAQACKDNYTDNRIFTQQEFNDQVDFDNEGNAPYDEAITISEDTLDAFWSTQFGGVFDGAWSPPTLQPYEGPRPECDGARQRRDVTFCEAENRVDFDNQTLMPAVHTEVGDFAVSTLLSINYAQAARAQLGL
;
A
#
# COMPACT_ATOMS: atom_id res chain seq x y z
N MET A 1 24.27 -19.15 -61.98
CA MET A 1 23.80 -18.56 -60.71
C MET A 1 22.56 -19.31 -60.24
N LEU A 2 22.39 -19.39 -58.93
CA LEU A 2 21.64 -20.41 -58.19
C LEU A 2 20.12 -20.37 -58.34
N VAL A 3 19.54 -21.55 -58.10
CA VAL A 3 18.14 -21.92 -57.87
C VAL A 3 17.58 -21.27 -56.59
N ARG A 4 16.28 -20.87 -56.58
CA ARG A 4 15.29 -21.14 -55.51
C ARG A 4 13.86 -20.66 -55.81
N SER A 5 12.99 -21.66 -56.06
CA SER A 5 11.63 -21.95 -55.55
C SER A 5 10.73 -20.86 -54.92
N PRO A 6 9.38 -20.93 -55.12
CA PRO A 6 8.39 -19.92 -54.73
C PRO A 6 7.86 -20.10 -53.29
N ARG A 7 7.31 -19.03 -52.70
CA ARG A 7 6.49 -19.12 -51.47
C ARG A 7 5.04 -18.77 -51.76
N ARG A 8 4.20 -19.79 -51.59
CA ARG A 8 2.74 -19.75 -51.57
C ARG A 8 2.27 -18.99 -50.34
N THR A 9 1.37 -18.04 -50.51
CA THR A 9 0.57 -17.46 -49.43
C THR A 9 -0.44 -18.51 -48.95
N ALA A 10 -0.24 -19.03 -47.75
CA ALA A 10 -1.21 -19.91 -47.08
C ALA A 10 -2.22 -19.02 -46.35
N ALA A 11 -3.45 -18.93 -46.86
CA ALA A 11 -4.57 -18.40 -46.12
C ALA A 11 -5.02 -19.48 -45.12
N VAL A 12 -4.79 -19.25 -43.83
CA VAL A 12 -5.32 -20.10 -42.75
C VAL A 12 -6.76 -19.66 -42.49
N LEU A 13 -7.72 -20.40 -43.03
CA LEU A 13 -9.11 -20.35 -42.62
C LEU A 13 -9.25 -21.15 -41.31
N LEU A 14 -9.26 -20.46 -40.18
CA LEU A 14 -9.69 -21.04 -38.90
C LEU A 14 -11.21 -21.11 -38.88
N GLY A 15 -11.74 -22.31 -39.11
CA GLY A 15 -13.17 -22.60 -38.97
C GLY A 15 -13.58 -22.60 -37.50
N THR A 16 -14.51 -21.73 -37.15
CA THR A 16 -15.19 -21.71 -35.85
C THR A 16 -16.13 -22.91 -35.74
N VAL A 17 -15.75 -23.91 -34.95
CA VAL A 17 -16.68 -24.94 -34.47
C VAL A 17 -17.40 -24.36 -33.25
N ALA A 18 -18.64 -23.90 -33.45
CA ALA A 18 -19.49 -23.46 -32.35
C ALA A 18 -20.08 -24.70 -31.63
N LEU A 19 -19.42 -25.13 -30.56
CA LEU A 19 -19.99 -26.03 -29.56
C LEU A 19 -20.94 -25.22 -28.68
N LEU A 20 -22.24 -25.30 -28.95
CA LEU A 20 -23.29 -24.71 -28.11
C LEU A 20 -23.45 -25.53 -26.83
N LEU A 21 -22.64 -25.24 -25.82
CA LEU A 21 -22.92 -25.61 -24.43
C LEU A 21 -23.80 -24.50 -23.81
N PRO A 22 -24.94 -24.81 -23.16
CA PRO A 22 -25.74 -23.82 -22.44
C PRO A 22 -25.06 -23.53 -21.09
N GLY A 23 -23.89 -22.89 -21.13
CA GLY A 23 -23.26 -22.29 -19.97
C GLY A 23 -23.70 -20.84 -19.88
N CYS A 24 -24.16 -20.39 -18.72
CA CYS A 24 -24.35 -18.97 -18.40
C CYS A 24 -22.97 -18.30 -18.31
N GLY A 25 -22.29 -18.12 -19.45
CA GLY A 25 -21.10 -17.29 -19.54
C GLY A 25 -21.53 -15.83 -19.67
N ARG A 26 -21.27 -15.01 -18.66
CA ARG A 26 -21.22 -13.56 -18.88
C ARG A 26 -19.93 -13.28 -19.67
N LEU A 27 -20.07 -12.74 -20.87
CA LEU A 27 -18.96 -12.07 -21.54
C LEU A 27 -18.64 -10.83 -20.69
N ILE A 28 -17.52 -10.88 -19.98
CA ILE A 28 -16.89 -9.67 -19.46
C ILE A 28 -16.11 -9.12 -20.65
N GLU A 29 -16.57 -8.00 -21.23
CA GLU A 29 -15.75 -7.22 -22.14
C GLU A 29 -14.58 -6.64 -21.33
N GLY A 30 -13.46 -7.35 -21.34
CA GLY A 30 -12.18 -6.84 -20.88
C GLY A 30 -11.26 -6.67 -22.08
N GLN A 31 -10.69 -5.48 -22.26
CA GLN A 31 -9.55 -5.35 -23.16
C GLN A 31 -8.33 -5.97 -22.48
N GLY A 32 -7.73 -6.98 -23.11
CA GLY A 32 -6.42 -7.49 -22.67
C GLY A 32 -5.37 -6.41 -22.89
N GLN A 33 -4.77 -5.91 -21.81
CA GLN A 33 -3.70 -4.91 -21.83
C GLN A 33 -2.43 -5.53 -21.23
N THR A 34 -1.27 -5.04 -21.66
CA THR A 34 0.05 -5.55 -21.24
C THR A 34 0.32 -5.26 -19.76
N SER A 35 1.17 -6.09 -19.14
CA SER A 35 1.40 -6.16 -17.70
C SER A 35 2.46 -5.19 -17.17
N ASP A 36 2.84 -4.19 -17.96
CA ASP A 36 3.97 -3.29 -17.75
C ASP A 36 3.59 -1.94 -17.11
N GLY A 37 2.29 -1.64 -16.93
CA GLY A 37 1.84 -0.50 -16.10
C GLY A 37 1.87 0.85 -16.74
N VAL A 38 2.59 0.94 -17.85
CA VAL A 38 2.44 1.98 -18.85
C VAL A 38 1.19 1.67 -19.65
N ARG A 39 0.32 2.67 -19.84
CA ARG A 39 -0.83 2.48 -20.73
C ARG A 39 -0.37 2.04 -22.11
N PRO A 40 -0.88 0.92 -22.65
CA PRO A 40 -0.45 0.45 -23.95
C PRO A 40 -0.82 1.50 -25.02
N ASN A 41 0.17 1.86 -25.85
CA ASN A 41 0.08 2.86 -26.92
C ASN A 41 0.07 4.33 -26.49
N VAL A 42 0.43 4.65 -25.25
CA VAL A 42 0.77 6.02 -24.86
C VAL A 42 2.29 6.18 -24.95
N ALA A 43 2.76 7.28 -25.54
CA ALA A 43 4.19 7.57 -25.56
C ALA A 43 4.66 7.86 -24.14
N SER A 44 5.89 7.47 -23.80
CA SER A 44 6.51 7.93 -22.55
C SER A 44 6.49 9.45 -22.51
N SER A 45 6.27 10.01 -21.32
CA SER A 45 6.33 11.44 -21.08
C SER A 45 7.68 12.02 -21.55
N THR A 46 7.67 13.30 -21.93
CA THR A 46 8.90 14.05 -22.26
C THR A 46 9.43 14.85 -21.08
N LEU A 47 8.91 14.63 -19.87
CA LEU A 47 9.40 15.25 -18.64
C LEU A 47 10.89 14.97 -18.46
N GLU A 48 11.71 15.99 -18.20
CA GLU A 48 13.16 15.81 -18.02
C GLU A 48 13.48 15.17 -16.67
N ILE A 49 14.36 14.16 -16.68
CA ILE A 49 14.94 13.57 -15.47
C ILE A 49 16.45 13.51 -15.71
N PHE A 50 17.22 14.22 -14.88
CA PHE A 50 18.68 14.21 -14.93
C PHE A 50 19.23 12.85 -14.49
N GLY A 51 20.36 12.43 -15.08
CA GLY A 51 20.94 11.11 -14.82
C GLY A 51 20.16 9.93 -15.40
N SER A 52 19.03 10.16 -16.08
CA SER A 52 18.16 9.08 -16.54
C SER A 52 18.76 8.24 -17.67
N THR A 53 18.54 6.92 -17.61
CA THR A 53 18.99 5.90 -18.57
C THR A 53 17.89 5.45 -19.54
N ASP A 54 16.67 6.00 -19.41
CA ASP A 54 15.47 5.59 -20.17
C ASP A 54 15.17 4.08 -20.10
N ASP A 55 15.59 3.42 -19.02
CA ASP A 55 15.19 2.05 -18.72
C ASP A 55 13.75 1.98 -18.17
N ASP A 56 13.30 0.78 -17.83
CA ASP A 56 11.92 0.54 -17.37
C ASP A 56 11.60 1.35 -16.10
N ILE A 57 12.54 1.48 -15.16
CA ILE A 57 12.31 2.20 -13.91
C ILE A 57 12.24 3.69 -14.16
N ASP A 58 13.18 4.24 -14.91
CA ASP A 58 13.15 5.65 -15.25
C ASP A 58 11.94 6.01 -16.11
N THR A 59 11.49 5.12 -17.00
CA THR A 59 10.26 5.31 -17.77
C THR A 59 9.04 5.33 -16.85
N LEU A 60 8.96 4.41 -15.89
CA LEU A 60 7.86 4.38 -14.91
C LEU A 60 7.84 5.63 -14.03
N SER A 61 9.00 6.03 -13.49
CA SER A 61 9.15 7.24 -12.67
C SER A 61 8.80 8.50 -13.47
N ARG A 62 9.30 8.64 -14.71
CA ARG A 62 8.99 9.78 -15.60
C ARG A 62 7.50 9.93 -15.87
N ASN A 63 6.83 8.83 -16.15
CA ASN A 63 5.40 8.81 -16.40
C ASN A 63 4.61 9.17 -15.13
N ALA A 64 4.98 8.60 -13.98
CA ALA A 64 4.34 8.89 -12.70
C ALA A 64 4.49 10.37 -12.32
N LEU A 65 5.70 10.93 -12.44
CA LEU A 65 5.98 12.34 -12.13
C LEU A 65 5.20 13.30 -13.05
N ALA A 66 5.04 12.96 -14.33
CA ALA A 66 4.24 13.76 -15.26
C ALA A 66 2.73 13.72 -14.93
N ASP A 67 2.21 12.54 -14.57
CA ASP A 67 0.83 12.39 -14.11
C ASP A 67 0.61 13.08 -12.74
N LEU A 68 1.62 13.12 -11.85
CA LEU A 68 1.60 13.84 -10.58
C LEU A 68 1.55 15.35 -10.78
N GLU A 69 2.34 15.91 -11.70
CA GLU A 69 2.26 17.33 -12.05
C GLU A 69 0.88 17.69 -12.58
N THR A 70 0.29 16.83 -13.42
CA THR A 70 -1.06 17.02 -13.95
C THR A 70 -2.11 16.99 -12.84
N TYR A 71 -2.06 15.96 -11.99
CA TYR A 71 -2.98 15.82 -10.87
C TYR A 71 -2.92 17.02 -9.93
N TRP A 72 -1.72 17.44 -9.52
CA TRP A 72 -1.59 18.56 -8.58
C TRP A 72 -1.89 19.92 -9.21
N ALA A 73 -1.70 20.09 -10.52
CA ALA A 73 -2.16 21.30 -11.22
C ALA A 73 -3.68 21.50 -11.10
N ASP A 74 -4.45 20.42 -11.10
CA ASP A 74 -5.91 20.44 -10.96
C ASP A 74 -6.35 20.46 -9.49
N VAL A 75 -5.76 19.61 -8.64
CA VAL A 75 -6.22 19.38 -7.26
C VAL A 75 -5.73 20.43 -6.28
N PHE A 76 -4.52 20.97 -6.45
CA PHE A 76 -3.97 21.94 -5.50
C PHE A 76 -4.82 23.22 -5.41
N PRO A 77 -5.31 23.83 -6.52
CA PRO A 77 -6.24 24.96 -6.45
C PRO A 77 -7.57 24.64 -5.75
N GLU A 78 -8.10 23.43 -5.93
CA GLU A 78 -9.35 23.01 -5.30
C GLU A 78 -9.20 22.86 -3.79
N VAL A 79 -8.11 22.22 -3.35
CA VAL A 79 -7.86 21.88 -1.94
C VAL A 79 -7.32 23.07 -1.14
N TYR A 80 -6.48 23.91 -1.76
CA TYR A 80 -5.74 24.98 -1.08
C TYR A 80 -6.10 26.39 -1.53
N GLY A 81 -6.88 26.56 -2.61
CA GLY A 81 -7.28 27.88 -3.11
C GLY A 81 -6.14 28.71 -3.69
N ALA A 82 -5.05 28.07 -4.11
CA ALA A 82 -3.87 28.68 -4.70
C ALA A 82 -3.42 27.91 -5.95
N GLU A 83 -2.71 28.56 -6.87
CA GLU A 83 -2.17 27.88 -8.04
C GLU A 83 -1.02 26.96 -7.66
N PHE A 84 -1.02 25.73 -8.20
CA PHE A 84 0.10 24.81 -8.08
C PHE A 84 1.35 25.42 -8.73
N GLN A 85 2.48 25.33 -8.03
CA GLN A 85 3.80 25.67 -8.58
C GLN A 85 4.57 24.36 -8.83
N PRO A 86 4.95 24.04 -10.07
CA PRO A 86 5.82 22.89 -10.34
C PRO A 86 7.15 22.95 -9.59
N LEU A 87 7.85 21.82 -9.53
CA LEU A 87 9.17 21.71 -8.89
C LEU A 87 10.20 22.54 -9.65
N ALA A 88 10.84 23.50 -8.97
CA ALA A 88 11.82 24.38 -9.58
C ALA A 88 13.17 23.70 -9.85
N GLY A 89 13.54 22.71 -9.04
CA GLY A 89 14.80 21.98 -9.15
C GLY A 89 14.73 20.76 -10.07
N GLY A 90 13.53 20.25 -10.38
CA GLY A 90 13.32 19.13 -11.30
C GLY A 90 13.47 17.75 -10.64
N TYR A 91 13.94 16.77 -11.41
CA TYR A 91 13.92 15.34 -11.07
C TYR A 91 15.24 14.66 -11.39
N PHE A 92 15.70 13.76 -10.52
CA PHE A 92 17.03 13.18 -10.58
C PHE A 92 17.00 11.67 -10.35
N SER A 93 17.44 10.91 -11.35
CA SER A 93 17.65 9.47 -11.27
C SER A 93 19.11 9.17 -10.99
N VAL A 94 19.41 8.60 -9.84
CA VAL A 94 20.77 8.32 -9.38
C VAL A 94 21.01 6.81 -9.33
N ASP A 95 22.17 6.38 -9.81
CA ASP A 95 22.76 5.08 -9.49
C ASP A 95 24.05 5.37 -8.72
N PRO A 96 24.06 5.18 -7.38
CA PRO A 96 25.21 5.51 -6.56
C PRO A 96 26.49 4.75 -6.97
N ASP A 97 26.35 3.53 -7.49
CA ASP A 97 27.46 2.69 -7.93
C ASP A 97 28.02 3.11 -9.32
N ASN A 98 27.27 3.90 -10.08
CA ASN A 98 27.63 4.34 -11.43
C ASN A 98 27.32 5.83 -11.66
N PHE A 99 27.67 6.67 -10.69
CA PHE A 99 27.47 8.11 -10.77
C PHE A 99 28.51 8.80 -11.67
N ASP A 100 28.04 9.60 -12.64
CA ASP A 100 28.86 10.55 -13.41
C ASP A 100 28.29 11.97 -13.27
N GLN A 101 29.05 12.87 -12.64
CA GLN A 101 28.65 14.26 -12.43
C GLN A 101 28.29 14.99 -13.73
N ALA A 102 28.81 14.56 -14.89
CA ALA A 102 28.50 15.18 -16.18
C ALA A 102 27.03 15.00 -16.61
N ASP A 103 26.32 14.03 -16.04
CA ASP A 103 24.91 13.75 -16.32
C ASP A 103 23.95 14.60 -15.47
N TYR A 104 24.49 15.41 -14.56
CA TYR A 104 23.75 16.22 -13.60
C TYR A 104 24.21 17.69 -13.63
N PRO A 105 23.32 18.65 -13.28
CA PRO A 105 23.75 20.00 -12.95
C PRO A 105 24.71 20.04 -11.75
N ASP A 106 25.44 21.15 -11.60
CA ASP A 106 26.44 21.33 -10.52
C ASP A 106 25.84 21.23 -9.11
N ASP A 107 24.53 21.40 -8.98
CA ASP A 107 23.79 21.27 -7.73
C ASP A 107 22.57 20.37 -7.97
N ILE A 108 22.49 19.32 -7.14
CA ILE A 108 21.51 18.24 -7.21
C ILE A 108 20.62 18.18 -5.96
N GLY A 109 20.78 19.16 -5.05
CA GLY A 109 19.90 19.33 -3.90
C GLY A 109 20.55 19.09 -2.54
N CYS A 110 19.82 18.39 -1.67
CA CYS A 110 19.95 18.38 -0.21
C CYS A 110 20.89 17.31 0.37
N PHE A 111 21.81 16.79 -0.44
CA PHE A 111 22.73 15.73 -0.04
C PHE A 111 24.18 16.07 -0.39
N ASP A 112 25.13 15.48 0.33
CA ASP A 112 26.55 15.79 0.23
C ASP A 112 27.23 14.98 -0.90
N GLY A 113 26.69 13.81 -1.26
CA GLY A 113 27.18 12.97 -2.36
C GLY A 113 26.19 11.88 -2.81
N PRO A 114 26.39 11.25 -3.98
CA PRO A 114 25.50 10.20 -4.50
C PRO A 114 25.29 9.02 -3.54
N GLU A 115 26.23 8.76 -2.64
CA GLU A 115 26.11 7.76 -1.58
C GLU A 115 24.96 8.03 -0.60
N ASP A 116 24.55 9.28 -0.41
CA ASP A 116 23.44 9.63 0.49
C ASP A 116 22.08 9.25 -0.10
N VAL A 117 22.01 9.03 -1.42
CA VAL A 117 20.81 8.57 -2.13
C VAL A 117 20.70 7.05 -2.10
N GLU A 118 21.76 6.33 -1.73
CA GLU A 118 21.78 4.86 -1.73
C GLU A 118 20.64 4.27 -0.89
N ASN A 119 19.89 3.36 -1.51
CA ASN A 119 18.70 2.76 -0.90
C ASN A 119 17.68 3.79 -0.43
N ASN A 120 17.54 4.92 -1.15
CA ASN A 120 16.62 5.97 -0.77
C ASN A 120 15.98 6.76 -1.93
N ALA A 121 14.94 7.50 -1.60
CA ALA A 121 14.34 8.54 -2.41
C ALA A 121 13.95 9.71 -1.49
N PHE A 122 14.08 10.95 -1.98
CA PHE A 122 13.78 12.13 -1.19
C PHE A 122 13.19 13.24 -2.05
N TYR A 123 12.29 14.01 -1.43
CA TYR A 123 12.08 15.40 -1.80
C TYR A 123 13.04 16.32 -1.05
N CYS A 124 13.86 17.03 -1.82
CA CYS A 124 14.74 18.06 -1.30
C CYS A 124 14.02 19.41 -1.25
N PHE A 125 13.85 19.93 -0.03
CA PHE A 125 13.27 21.25 0.18
C PHE A 125 14.12 22.38 -0.43
N PRO A 126 13.50 23.52 -0.80
CA PRO A 126 14.23 24.68 -1.29
C PRO A 126 15.28 25.16 -0.27
N GLN A 127 16.52 25.33 -0.71
CA GLN A 127 17.64 25.75 0.14
C GLN A 127 18.62 26.68 -0.61
N PRO A 128 19.52 27.40 0.10
CA PRO A 128 20.53 28.21 -0.56
C PRO A 128 21.46 27.32 -1.40
N GLY A 129 21.41 27.49 -2.71
CA GLY A 129 22.26 26.74 -3.63
C GLY A 129 21.52 25.68 -4.44
N GLY A 130 20.29 25.31 -4.08
CA GLY A 130 19.55 24.21 -4.71
C GLY A 130 18.21 23.84 -4.09
N GLY A 131 17.61 22.73 -4.52
CA GLY A 131 16.40 22.16 -3.92
C GLY A 131 15.12 22.34 -4.74
N ASP A 132 13.99 22.08 -4.10
CA ASP A 132 12.68 21.91 -4.73
C ASP A 132 12.71 20.86 -5.87
N ASN A 133 13.24 19.70 -5.55
CA ASN A 133 13.43 18.57 -6.48
C ASN A 133 13.18 17.22 -5.82
N VAL A 134 12.86 16.22 -6.64
CA VAL A 134 12.83 14.81 -6.23
C VAL A 134 14.06 14.10 -6.75
N VAL A 135 14.74 13.36 -5.88
CA VAL A 135 15.91 12.53 -6.19
C VAL A 135 15.66 11.10 -5.72
N TYR A 136 16.07 10.11 -6.51
CA TYR A 136 15.85 8.71 -6.17
C TYR A 136 16.96 7.79 -6.66
N ASP A 137 17.20 6.72 -5.90
CA ASP A 137 18.04 5.61 -6.31
C ASP A 137 17.26 4.68 -7.26
N ARG A 138 17.63 4.68 -8.54
CA ARG A 138 16.96 3.81 -9.52
C ARG A 138 17.20 2.33 -9.26
N THR A 139 18.30 1.96 -8.60
CA THR A 139 18.62 0.57 -8.28
C THR A 139 17.75 0.05 -7.14
N LEU A 140 17.47 0.89 -6.14
CA LEU A 140 16.44 0.64 -5.12
C LEU A 140 15.08 0.42 -5.79
N LEU A 141 14.63 1.37 -6.62
CA LEU A 141 13.32 1.28 -7.27
C LEU A 141 13.21 0.04 -8.17
N ALA A 142 14.31 -0.37 -8.82
CA ALA A 142 14.37 -1.63 -9.57
C ALA A 142 14.14 -2.86 -8.68
N GLY A 143 14.80 -2.92 -7.51
CA GLY A 143 14.61 -4.00 -6.54
C GLY A 143 13.18 -4.05 -6.01
N LEU A 144 12.65 -2.90 -5.61
CA LEU A 144 11.27 -2.79 -5.13
C LEU A 144 10.25 -3.21 -6.18
N ALA A 145 10.42 -2.77 -7.43
CA ALA A 145 9.53 -3.15 -8.53
C ALA A 145 9.57 -4.65 -8.82
N ALA A 146 10.73 -5.30 -8.67
CA ALA A 146 10.89 -6.74 -8.86
C ALA A 146 10.15 -7.54 -7.76
N ASP A 147 10.18 -7.09 -6.52
CA ASP A 147 9.63 -7.83 -5.37
C ASP A 147 8.14 -7.53 -5.13
N TYR A 148 7.69 -6.31 -5.41
CA TYR A 148 6.37 -5.78 -5.02
C TYR A 148 5.58 -5.21 -6.20
N GLY A 149 6.06 -5.45 -7.42
CA GLY A 149 5.37 -5.08 -8.63
C GLY A 149 5.64 -3.64 -9.07
N ARG A 150 5.37 -3.42 -10.35
CA ARG A 150 5.73 -2.22 -11.11
C ARG A 150 5.13 -0.89 -10.63
N PHE A 151 4.12 -0.91 -9.75
CA PHE A 151 3.48 0.33 -9.27
C PHE A 151 4.31 0.98 -8.15
N ILE A 152 5.17 0.23 -7.45
CA ILE A 152 5.92 0.77 -6.32
C ILE A 152 6.79 1.97 -6.69
N PRO A 153 7.55 2.00 -7.81
CA PRO A 153 8.27 3.21 -8.20
C PRO A 153 7.37 4.45 -8.29
N ALA A 154 6.19 4.31 -8.89
CA ALA A 154 5.22 5.39 -9.01
C ALA A 154 4.66 5.82 -7.64
N LEU A 155 4.43 4.86 -6.74
CA LEU A 155 4.02 5.16 -5.36
C LEU A 155 5.09 5.94 -4.60
N VAL A 156 6.35 5.53 -4.69
CA VAL A 156 7.47 6.25 -4.05
C VAL A 156 7.53 7.68 -4.59
N MET A 157 7.43 7.86 -5.92
CA MET A 157 7.36 9.20 -6.49
C MET A 157 6.19 10.02 -5.95
N ALA A 158 5.01 9.41 -5.78
CA ALA A 158 3.84 10.09 -5.24
C ALA A 158 4.00 10.48 -3.77
N HIS A 159 4.70 9.67 -2.98
CA HIS A 159 5.07 9.97 -1.59
C HIS A 159 6.03 11.18 -1.55
N GLU A 160 7.13 11.14 -2.32
CA GLU A 160 8.08 12.27 -2.37
C GLU A 160 7.41 13.56 -2.88
N PHE A 161 6.52 13.44 -3.86
CA PHE A 161 5.73 14.59 -4.32
C PHE A 161 4.78 15.12 -3.23
N GLY A 162 4.30 14.25 -2.33
CA GLY A 162 3.56 14.62 -1.14
C GLY A 162 4.33 15.62 -0.27
N HIS A 163 5.63 15.40 -0.06
CA HIS A 163 6.50 16.36 0.62
C HIS A 163 6.62 17.69 -0.13
N ALA A 164 6.65 17.67 -1.46
CA ALA A 164 6.61 18.88 -2.27
C ALA A 164 5.33 19.69 -2.04
N ILE A 165 4.18 19.03 -1.87
CA ILE A 165 2.91 19.67 -1.51
C ILE A 165 2.98 20.25 -0.11
N GLN A 166 3.53 19.51 0.85
CA GLN A 166 3.71 20.00 2.22
C GLN A 166 4.63 21.23 2.28
N GLY A 167 5.71 21.25 1.49
CA GLY A 167 6.61 22.40 1.37
C GLY A 167 5.99 23.63 0.72
N ARG A 168 4.89 23.45 -0.04
CA ARG A 168 4.07 24.54 -0.58
C ARG A 168 3.04 25.06 0.43
N GLN A 169 2.92 24.41 1.59
CA GLN A 169 2.11 24.86 2.72
C GLN A 169 2.96 25.38 3.88
N ALA A 170 2.31 26.07 4.83
CA ALA A 170 2.98 26.70 5.96
C ALA A 170 2.30 26.41 7.30
N PRO A 171 3.09 26.12 8.35
CA PRO A 171 4.23 25.20 8.36
C PRO A 171 3.76 23.74 8.40
N PRO A 172 4.54 22.79 7.87
CA PRO A 172 4.30 21.36 8.09
C PRO A 172 4.34 21.04 9.59
N SER A 173 3.73 19.91 9.96
CA SER A 173 3.84 19.35 11.30
C SER A 173 5.31 19.26 11.73
N THR A 174 5.59 19.55 13.00
CA THR A 174 6.92 19.30 13.57
C THR A 174 7.14 17.84 13.98
N LEU A 175 6.09 17.01 13.90
CA LEU A 175 6.15 15.58 14.18
C LEU A 175 6.39 14.81 12.88
N SER A 176 7.52 14.11 12.81
CA SER A 176 7.94 13.31 11.65
C SER A 176 6.83 12.37 11.18
N ILE A 177 6.23 11.59 12.10
CA ILE A 177 5.19 10.63 11.74
C ILE A 177 3.95 11.27 11.10
N VAL A 178 3.56 12.49 11.50
CA VAL A 178 2.43 13.21 10.88
C VAL A 178 2.82 13.69 9.49
N PHE A 179 4.06 14.17 9.35
CA PHE A 179 4.60 14.65 8.08
C PHE A 179 4.68 13.50 7.06
N GLU A 180 5.26 12.37 7.45
CA GLU A 180 5.41 11.16 6.62
C GLU A 180 4.07 10.52 6.26
N THR A 181 3.18 10.32 7.24
CA THR A 181 1.87 9.71 6.95
C THR A 181 0.96 10.63 6.13
N GLN A 182 1.10 11.95 6.21
CA GLN A 182 0.37 12.84 5.32
C GLN A 182 0.87 12.72 3.86
N ALA A 183 2.16 12.52 3.64
CA ALA A 183 2.70 12.22 2.32
C ALA A 183 2.15 10.88 1.77
N ASP A 184 2.03 9.86 2.62
CA ASP A 184 1.34 8.61 2.26
C ASP A 184 -0.12 8.82 1.90
N CYS A 185 -0.84 9.68 2.62
CA CYS A 185 -2.22 10.05 2.27
C CYS A 185 -2.30 10.72 0.91
N PHE A 186 -1.40 11.67 0.61
CA PHE A 186 -1.35 12.30 -0.71
C PHE A 186 -1.04 11.30 -1.82
N ALA A 187 -0.13 10.35 -1.58
CA ALA A 187 0.16 9.25 -2.50
C ALA A 187 -1.06 8.36 -2.73
N GLY A 188 -1.85 8.10 -1.68
CA GLY A 188 -3.14 7.43 -1.75
C GLY A 188 -4.14 8.17 -2.63
N ALA A 189 -4.30 9.47 -2.43
CA ALA A 189 -5.23 10.31 -3.20
C ALA A 189 -4.90 10.33 -4.70
N TRP A 190 -3.61 10.48 -5.04
CA TRP A 190 -3.17 10.35 -6.43
C TRP A 190 -3.43 8.94 -6.98
N THR A 191 -3.15 7.89 -6.20
CA THR A 191 -3.38 6.51 -6.63
C THR A 191 -4.86 6.22 -6.90
N GLY A 192 -5.77 6.78 -6.10
CA GLY A 192 -7.22 6.72 -6.35
C GLY A 192 -7.59 7.38 -7.68
N TRP A 193 -7.03 8.56 -7.96
CA TRP A 193 -7.23 9.25 -9.24
C TRP A 193 -6.70 8.46 -10.45
N VAL A 194 -5.57 7.78 -10.32
CA VAL A 194 -5.03 6.85 -11.34
C VAL A 194 -5.95 5.64 -11.51
N ALA A 195 -6.45 5.05 -10.41
CA ALA A 195 -7.35 3.90 -10.43
C ALA A 195 -8.71 4.22 -11.09
N ASP A 196 -9.14 5.49 -11.01
CA ASP A 196 -10.32 6.03 -11.70
C ASP A 196 -10.08 6.35 -13.19
N ASP A 197 -8.96 5.88 -13.75
CA ASP A 197 -8.61 5.97 -15.17
C ASP A 197 -8.28 7.39 -15.67
N ASN A 198 -7.97 8.34 -14.78
CA ASN A 198 -7.74 9.73 -15.15
C ASN A 198 -6.30 10.03 -15.62
N ALA A 199 -5.32 9.23 -15.20
CA ALA A 199 -3.91 9.39 -15.55
C ALA A 199 -3.64 9.10 -17.03
N GLU A 200 -2.78 9.89 -17.68
CA GLU A 200 -2.45 9.73 -19.10
C GLU A 200 -1.47 8.58 -19.31
N HIS A 201 -0.44 8.48 -18.48
CA HIS A 201 0.67 7.57 -18.72
C HIS A 201 0.60 6.29 -17.88
N PHE A 202 0.07 6.39 -16.66
CA PHE A 202 0.00 5.28 -15.70
C PHE A 202 -1.40 4.68 -15.58
N PHE A 203 -1.47 3.39 -15.24
CA PHE A 203 -2.69 2.77 -14.73
C PHE A 203 -2.36 1.73 -13.66
N ILE A 204 -3.28 1.55 -12.70
CA ILE A 204 -3.22 0.51 -11.68
C ILE A 204 -4.47 -0.35 -11.75
N ARG A 205 -4.30 -1.67 -11.71
CA ARG A 205 -5.44 -2.59 -11.55
C ARG A 205 -5.73 -2.79 -10.07
N PRO A 206 -6.99 -3.00 -9.67
CA PRO A 206 -7.32 -3.27 -8.27
C PRO A 206 -6.52 -4.40 -7.63
N ALA A 207 -6.21 -5.46 -8.39
CA ALA A 207 -5.41 -6.58 -7.89
C ALA A 207 -3.94 -6.23 -7.60
N GLU A 208 -3.45 -5.10 -8.12
CA GLU A 208 -2.08 -4.63 -7.91
C GLU A 208 -1.96 -3.76 -6.67
N LEU A 209 -3.09 -3.28 -6.15
CA LEU A 209 -3.14 -2.59 -4.87
C LEU A 209 -2.64 -3.49 -3.74
N ASP A 210 -2.89 -4.81 -3.81
CA ASP A 210 -2.39 -5.78 -2.83
C ASP A 210 -0.85 -5.84 -2.81
N ASP A 211 -0.22 -5.77 -3.99
CA ASP A 211 1.24 -5.77 -4.10
C ASP A 211 1.82 -4.44 -3.60
N VAL A 212 1.11 -3.33 -3.85
CA VAL A 212 1.46 -2.00 -3.31
C VAL A 212 1.44 -2.00 -1.78
N LEU A 213 0.39 -2.55 -1.17
CA LEU A 213 0.28 -2.67 0.28
C LEU A 213 1.40 -3.53 0.86
N ARG A 214 1.90 -4.54 0.14
CA ARG A 214 3.07 -5.32 0.60
C ARG A 214 4.35 -4.49 0.60
N GLY A 215 4.52 -3.54 -0.31
CA GLY A 215 5.66 -2.61 -0.32
C GLY A 215 5.76 -1.78 0.95
N TYR A 216 4.62 -1.32 1.49
CA TYR A 216 4.56 -0.63 2.78
C TYR A 216 5.10 -1.46 3.95
N LEU A 217 5.11 -2.80 3.84
CA LEU A 217 5.71 -3.63 4.87
C LEU A 217 7.22 -3.38 4.95
N LEU A 218 7.94 -3.19 3.85
CA LEU A 218 9.38 -2.94 3.93
C LEU A 218 9.72 -1.54 4.41
N LEU A 219 8.89 -0.56 4.08
CA LEU A 219 9.17 0.85 4.31
C LEU A 219 8.65 1.33 5.69
N ARG A 220 8.11 0.43 6.52
CA ARG A 220 7.61 0.77 7.86
C ARG A 220 8.74 0.95 8.88
N ASP A 221 8.45 1.70 9.93
CA ASP A 221 9.26 1.65 11.14
C ASP A 221 9.06 0.31 11.88
N ALA A 222 10.12 -0.15 12.55
CA ALA A 222 10.08 -1.40 13.32
C ALA A 222 9.20 -1.26 14.58
N PRO A 223 8.61 -2.35 15.09
CA PRO A 223 7.95 -2.33 16.39
C PRO A 223 8.89 -1.79 17.48
N GLY A 224 8.37 -0.91 18.34
CA GLY A 224 9.13 -0.26 19.40
C GLY A 224 9.81 1.04 19.01
N SER A 225 9.77 1.45 17.73
CA SER A 225 10.18 2.79 17.30
C SER A 225 9.21 3.87 17.80
N GLY A 226 9.75 4.97 18.32
CA GLY A 226 8.93 6.07 18.83
C GLY A 226 8.29 6.91 17.74
N PRO A 227 7.04 7.37 17.91
CA PRO A 227 6.35 8.21 16.92
C PRO A 227 6.93 9.64 16.82
N MET A 228 7.74 10.03 17.80
CA MET A 228 8.38 11.35 17.89
C MET A 228 9.87 11.30 17.53
N GLU A 229 10.39 10.14 17.11
CA GLU A 229 11.77 10.01 16.64
C GLU A 229 11.97 10.83 15.36
N ASP A 230 13.16 11.43 15.23
CA ASP A 230 13.56 12.10 14.00
C ASP A 230 13.62 11.04 12.87
N GLY A 231 12.85 11.24 11.80
CA GLY A 231 12.74 10.27 10.70
C GLY A 231 11.76 9.13 10.94
N ALA A 232 10.85 9.24 11.93
CA ALA A 232 9.74 8.29 12.07
C ALA A 232 8.80 8.39 10.85
N HIS A 233 8.64 7.28 10.12
CA HIS A 233 7.72 7.15 8.98
C HIS A 233 6.33 6.69 9.40
N GLY A 234 6.25 5.93 10.49
CA GLY A 234 5.02 5.28 10.94
C GLY A 234 5.09 3.76 10.80
N SER A 235 4.24 3.09 11.59
CA SER A 235 4.08 1.64 11.54
C SER A 235 3.39 1.24 10.23
N TYR A 236 3.39 -0.06 9.92
CA TYR A 236 2.64 -0.56 8.77
C TYR A 236 1.17 -0.14 8.80
N PHE A 237 0.53 -0.20 9.96
CA PHE A 237 -0.87 0.19 10.12
C PHE A 237 -1.07 1.68 9.90
N ASP A 238 -0.19 2.52 10.43
CA ASP A 238 -0.29 3.97 10.30
C ASP A 238 -0.16 4.39 8.83
N ARG A 239 0.87 3.89 8.15
CA ARG A 239 1.15 4.21 6.75
C ARG A 239 0.06 3.69 5.80
N VAL A 240 -0.37 2.43 5.96
CA VAL A 240 -1.47 1.87 5.15
C VAL A 240 -2.80 2.57 5.42
N SER A 241 -3.11 2.89 6.68
CA SER A 241 -4.32 3.64 7.01
C SER A 241 -4.33 5.01 6.34
N ALA A 242 -3.16 5.65 6.28
CA ALA A 242 -3.03 6.96 5.69
C ALA A 242 -3.20 6.94 4.18
N PHE A 243 -2.51 6.01 3.52
CA PHE A 243 -2.70 5.74 2.11
C PHE A 243 -4.16 5.42 1.76
N GLN A 244 -4.82 4.57 2.54
CA GLN A 244 -6.24 4.22 2.32
C GLN A 244 -7.18 5.41 2.48
N GLU A 245 -6.94 6.26 3.49
CA GLU A 245 -7.71 7.49 3.70
C GLU A 245 -7.63 8.41 2.47
N GLY A 246 -6.42 8.63 1.94
CA GLY A 246 -6.23 9.39 0.72
C GLY A 246 -6.90 8.75 -0.50
N TYR A 247 -6.72 7.43 -0.67
CA TYR A 247 -7.31 6.69 -1.79
C TYR A 247 -8.84 6.78 -1.81
N GLN A 248 -9.49 6.79 -0.65
CA GLN A 248 -10.95 6.80 -0.53
C GLN A 248 -11.54 8.22 -0.49
N ASP A 249 -10.92 9.11 0.26
CA ASP A 249 -11.49 10.42 0.62
C ASP A 249 -10.78 11.61 -0.09
N GLY A 250 -9.70 11.34 -0.82
CA GLY A 250 -8.97 12.31 -1.63
C GLY A 250 -8.09 13.29 -0.84
N ALA A 251 -7.41 14.19 -1.56
CA ALA A 251 -6.41 15.10 -0.99
C ALA A 251 -6.97 16.10 0.04
N GLN A 252 -8.28 16.40 0.00
CA GLN A 252 -8.93 17.25 0.99
C GLN A 252 -8.89 16.63 2.40
N ALA A 253 -9.12 15.32 2.51
CA ALA A 253 -9.01 14.61 3.78
C ALA A 253 -7.58 14.65 4.32
N CYS A 254 -6.59 14.44 3.45
CA CYS A 254 -5.17 14.53 3.79
C CYS A 254 -4.76 15.91 4.33
N LYS A 255 -5.35 16.98 3.77
CA LYS A 255 -5.15 18.35 4.28
C LYS A 255 -5.78 18.54 5.67
N ASP A 256 -6.98 18.03 5.89
CA ASP A 256 -7.78 18.38 7.06
C ASP A 256 -7.52 17.49 8.29
N ASN A 257 -7.11 16.23 8.09
CA ASN A 257 -7.05 15.20 9.15
C ASN A 257 -5.63 14.94 9.72
N TYR A 258 -4.58 15.49 9.10
CA TYR A 258 -3.19 15.25 9.50
C TYR A 258 -2.66 16.40 10.34
N THR A 259 -3.01 16.34 11.63
CA THR A 259 -2.56 17.30 12.64
C THR A 259 -1.77 16.57 13.72
N ASP A 260 -1.03 17.32 14.55
CA ASP A 260 -0.27 16.80 15.69
C ASP A 260 -1.13 16.07 16.74
N ASN A 261 -2.46 16.14 16.64
CA ASN A 261 -3.39 15.40 17.52
C ASN A 261 -3.84 14.05 16.93
N ARG A 262 -3.36 13.67 15.74
CA ARG A 262 -3.68 12.37 15.14
C ARG A 262 -3.18 11.25 16.05
N ILE A 263 -4.00 10.22 16.20
CA ILE A 263 -3.65 9.03 16.98
C ILE A 263 -2.93 8.06 16.04
N PHE A 264 -1.77 7.59 16.48
CA PHE A 264 -0.97 6.59 15.78
C PHE A 264 -0.92 5.30 16.58
N THR A 265 -0.70 4.20 15.88
CA THR A 265 -0.51 2.87 16.45
C THR A 265 0.94 2.62 16.83
N GLN A 266 1.90 3.27 16.16
CA GLN A 266 3.33 3.27 16.51
C GLN A 266 3.57 3.78 17.93
N GLN A 267 4.27 2.97 18.73
CA GLN A 267 4.60 3.25 20.11
C GLN A 267 5.97 2.67 20.48
N GLU A 268 6.67 3.36 21.38
CA GLU A 268 7.89 2.85 22.00
C GLU A 268 7.59 1.67 22.92
N PHE A 269 8.55 0.75 23.06
CA PHE A 269 8.50 -0.26 24.10
C PHE A 269 8.64 0.37 25.50
N ASN A 270 7.86 -0.11 26.47
CA ASN A 270 7.84 0.48 27.81
C ASN A 270 9.01 -0.01 28.67
N ASP A 271 9.46 -1.25 28.45
CA ASP A 271 10.54 -1.87 29.21
C ASP A 271 11.28 -2.97 28.41
N GLN A 272 12.22 -3.64 29.08
CA GLN A 272 13.04 -4.71 28.47
C GLN A 272 12.20 -5.96 28.13
N VAL A 273 11.08 -6.20 28.81
CA VAL A 273 10.20 -7.34 28.51
C VAL A 273 9.53 -7.12 27.16
N ASP A 274 9.02 -5.91 26.91
CA ASP A 274 8.46 -5.52 25.61
C ASP A 274 9.52 -5.63 24.50
N PHE A 275 10.76 -5.21 24.76
CA PHE A 275 11.84 -5.36 23.78
C PHE A 275 12.16 -6.84 23.49
N ASP A 276 12.31 -7.66 24.54
CA ASP A 276 12.70 -9.07 24.42
C ASP A 276 11.60 -9.93 23.76
N ASN A 277 10.33 -9.51 23.85
CA ASN A 277 9.19 -10.18 23.23
C ASN A 277 8.66 -9.47 21.98
N GLU A 278 9.37 -8.47 21.46
CA GLU A 278 9.00 -7.68 20.27
C GLU A 278 7.64 -6.98 20.37
N GLY A 279 7.19 -6.66 21.59
CA GLY A 279 5.93 -5.99 21.88
C GLY A 279 4.70 -6.90 21.84
N ASN A 280 4.88 -8.22 21.78
CA ASN A 280 3.76 -9.16 21.75
C ASN A 280 3.04 -9.21 23.11
N ALA A 281 1.72 -9.05 23.09
CA ALA A 281 0.89 -9.29 24.28
C ALA A 281 1.03 -10.75 24.75
N PRO A 282 1.02 -11.01 26.08
CA PRO A 282 0.92 -12.37 26.61
C PRO A 282 -0.26 -13.14 26.00
N TYR A 283 -0.11 -14.45 25.78
CA TYR A 283 -1.10 -15.26 25.07
C TYR A 283 -2.55 -15.11 25.57
N ASP A 284 -2.78 -15.20 26.88
CA ASP A 284 -4.12 -15.05 27.46
C ASP A 284 -4.67 -13.62 27.29
N GLU A 285 -3.78 -12.62 27.30
CA GLU A 285 -4.12 -11.23 27.07
C GLU A 285 -4.45 -10.98 25.58
N ALA A 286 -3.71 -11.58 24.65
CA ALA A 286 -4.00 -11.51 23.22
C ALA A 286 -5.41 -12.04 22.89
N ILE A 287 -5.86 -13.13 23.54
CA ILE A 287 -7.23 -13.63 23.40
C ILE A 287 -8.24 -12.60 23.93
N THR A 288 -7.98 -12.03 25.11
CA THR A 288 -8.89 -11.05 25.74
C THR A 288 -8.99 -9.78 24.90
N ILE A 289 -7.85 -9.22 24.45
CA ILE A 289 -7.80 -8.08 23.54
C ILE A 289 -8.57 -8.37 22.26
N SER A 290 -8.41 -9.57 21.70
CA SER A 290 -9.14 -9.98 20.48
C SER A 290 -10.65 -9.99 20.71
N GLU A 291 -11.12 -10.60 21.80
CA GLU A 291 -12.56 -10.64 22.14
C GLU A 291 -13.13 -9.23 22.28
N ASP A 292 -12.51 -8.40 23.12
CA ASP A 292 -12.96 -7.04 23.41
C ASP A 292 -12.99 -6.15 22.16
N THR A 293 -11.93 -6.20 21.35
CA THR A 293 -11.80 -5.34 20.16
C THR A 293 -12.70 -5.80 19.02
N LEU A 294 -12.87 -7.12 18.82
CA LEU A 294 -13.78 -7.65 17.80
C LEU A 294 -15.24 -7.38 18.16
N ASP A 295 -15.61 -7.49 19.44
CA ASP A 295 -16.95 -7.14 19.90
C ASP A 295 -17.25 -5.67 19.73
N ALA A 296 -16.31 -4.79 20.10
CA ALA A 296 -16.45 -3.35 19.90
C ALA A 296 -16.57 -3.01 18.40
N PHE A 297 -15.74 -3.62 17.55
CA PHE A 297 -15.78 -3.41 16.11
C PHE A 297 -17.13 -3.84 15.52
N TRP A 298 -17.57 -5.08 15.73
CA TRP A 298 -18.82 -5.57 15.14
C TRP A 298 -20.05 -4.90 15.73
N SER A 299 -20.05 -4.54 17.02
CA SER A 299 -21.12 -3.71 17.60
C SER A 299 -21.26 -2.38 16.86
N THR A 300 -20.14 -1.74 16.53
CA THR A 300 -20.10 -0.48 15.77
C THR A 300 -20.61 -0.70 14.34
N GLN A 301 -20.14 -1.74 13.64
CA GLN A 301 -20.56 -2.01 12.26
C GLN A 301 -22.05 -2.40 12.16
N PHE A 302 -22.56 -3.24 13.08
CA PHE A 302 -23.98 -3.59 13.09
C PHE A 302 -24.86 -2.38 13.35
N GLY A 303 -24.50 -1.52 14.30
CA GLY A 303 -25.27 -0.32 14.61
C GLY A 303 -25.17 0.78 13.54
N GLY A 304 -24.03 0.90 12.86
CA GLY A 304 -23.77 2.00 11.91
C GLY A 304 -24.00 1.66 10.44
N VAL A 305 -23.76 0.42 10.03
CA VAL A 305 -23.79 -0.01 8.61
C VAL A 305 -24.94 -0.95 8.32
N PHE A 306 -25.23 -1.88 9.22
CA PHE A 306 -26.21 -2.95 8.97
C PHE A 306 -27.59 -2.73 9.60
N ASP A 307 -27.81 -1.59 10.26
CA ASP A 307 -29.05 -1.25 10.99
C ASP A 307 -29.52 -2.39 11.93
N GLY A 308 -28.57 -3.06 12.58
CA GLY A 308 -28.77 -4.25 13.39
C GLY A 308 -28.14 -4.16 14.77
N ALA A 309 -28.33 -5.21 15.57
CA ALA A 309 -27.66 -5.37 16.86
C ALA A 309 -26.71 -6.57 16.78
N TRP A 310 -25.47 -6.37 17.20
CA TRP A 310 -24.47 -7.44 17.27
C TRP A 310 -24.79 -8.39 18.43
N SER A 311 -24.79 -9.70 18.15
CA SER A 311 -24.84 -10.74 19.17
C SER A 311 -23.48 -11.44 19.25
N PRO A 312 -22.59 -11.02 20.16
CA PRO A 312 -21.21 -11.51 20.17
C PRO A 312 -21.14 -13.04 20.37
N PRO A 313 -20.33 -13.77 19.58
CA PRO A 313 -20.16 -15.19 19.77
C PRO A 313 -19.31 -15.46 21.03
N THR A 314 -19.65 -16.48 21.81
CA THR A 314 -18.84 -16.84 22.97
C THR A 314 -17.54 -17.51 22.53
N LEU A 315 -16.39 -17.06 23.02
CA LEU A 315 -15.13 -17.78 22.84
C LEU A 315 -15.06 -19.01 23.76
N GLN A 316 -14.76 -20.17 23.18
CA GLN A 316 -14.72 -21.44 23.90
C GLN A 316 -13.39 -22.16 23.64
N PRO A 317 -12.43 -22.09 24.58
CA PRO A 317 -11.23 -22.89 24.47
C PRO A 317 -11.58 -24.38 24.61
N TYR A 318 -10.88 -25.22 23.88
CA TYR A 318 -10.87 -26.66 24.10
C TYR A 318 -9.45 -27.20 24.18
N GLU A 319 -9.32 -28.32 24.89
CA GLU A 319 -8.10 -29.12 24.95
C GLU A 319 -8.39 -30.53 24.42
N GLY A 320 -7.49 -31.06 23.60
CA GLY A 320 -7.63 -32.40 23.03
C GLY A 320 -8.52 -32.45 21.77
N PRO A 321 -9.46 -33.40 21.66
CA PRO A 321 -10.19 -33.61 20.43
C PRO A 321 -11.13 -32.44 20.11
N ARG A 322 -11.09 -31.96 18.85
CA ARG A 322 -12.06 -30.99 18.31
C ARG A 322 -13.49 -31.27 18.75
N PRO A 323 -14.19 -30.27 19.32
CA PRO A 323 -15.60 -30.39 19.69
C PRO A 323 -16.52 -30.72 18.51
N GLU A 324 -17.71 -31.20 18.84
CA GLU A 324 -18.84 -31.21 17.91
C GLU A 324 -19.52 -29.86 17.92
N CYS A 325 -19.97 -29.44 16.74
CA CYS A 325 -20.48 -28.11 16.48
C CYS A 325 -21.37 -28.21 15.23
N ASP A 326 -22.55 -27.59 15.23
CA ASP A 326 -23.57 -27.76 14.19
C ASP A 326 -23.89 -29.25 13.87
N GLY A 327 -23.84 -30.10 14.91
CA GLY A 327 -24.12 -31.54 14.80
C GLY A 327 -23.02 -32.37 14.10
N ALA A 328 -21.84 -31.82 13.86
CA ALA A 328 -20.71 -32.54 13.29
C ALA A 328 -19.37 -32.18 13.96
N ARG A 329 -18.41 -33.11 13.91
CA ARG A 329 -17.05 -32.84 14.37
C ARG A 329 -16.33 -31.92 13.40
N GLN A 330 -15.69 -30.89 13.93
CA GLN A 330 -15.04 -29.86 13.12
C GLN A 330 -13.75 -30.32 12.48
N ARG A 331 -13.43 -29.70 11.33
CA ARG A 331 -12.21 -29.98 10.55
C ARG A 331 -11.07 -29.01 10.87
N ARG A 332 -11.39 -27.82 11.39
CA ARG A 332 -10.45 -26.76 11.72
C ARG A 332 -10.29 -26.66 13.22
N ASP A 333 -9.14 -26.16 13.65
CA ASP A 333 -8.81 -26.00 15.07
C ASP A 333 -9.33 -24.68 15.67
N VAL A 334 -9.82 -23.77 14.82
CA VAL A 334 -10.61 -22.60 15.22
C VAL A 334 -11.85 -22.57 14.34
N THR A 335 -13.04 -22.62 14.94
CA THR A 335 -14.30 -22.76 14.21
C THR A 335 -15.45 -21.99 14.88
N PHE A 336 -16.17 -21.19 14.10
CA PHE A 336 -17.47 -20.65 14.49
C PHE A 336 -18.59 -21.69 14.32
N CYS A 337 -19.40 -21.83 15.37
CA CYS A 337 -20.55 -22.70 15.50
C CYS A 337 -21.82 -21.87 15.48
N GLU A 338 -22.56 -21.95 14.38
CA GLU A 338 -23.69 -21.06 14.12
C GLU A 338 -24.86 -21.32 15.06
N ALA A 339 -25.20 -22.60 15.27
CA ALA A 339 -26.34 -22.98 16.11
C ALA A 339 -26.16 -22.54 17.58
N GLU A 340 -24.93 -22.51 18.07
CA GLU A 340 -24.60 -22.14 19.45
C GLU A 340 -24.07 -20.71 19.60
N ASN A 341 -23.88 -19.97 18.50
CA ASN A 341 -23.20 -18.67 18.46
C ASN A 341 -21.90 -18.68 19.28
N ARG A 342 -20.99 -19.59 18.95
CA ARG A 342 -19.76 -19.86 19.72
C ARG A 342 -18.57 -20.04 18.80
N VAL A 343 -17.38 -19.57 19.18
CA VAL A 343 -16.12 -19.87 18.48
C VAL A 343 -15.32 -20.84 19.34
N ASP A 344 -15.22 -22.09 18.88
CA ASP A 344 -14.36 -23.10 19.49
C ASP A 344 -12.92 -22.93 18.98
N PHE A 345 -11.93 -22.89 19.89
CA PHE A 345 -10.52 -22.78 19.51
C PHE A 345 -9.60 -23.72 20.30
N ASP A 346 -8.60 -24.29 19.62
CA ASP A 346 -7.60 -25.15 20.23
C ASP A 346 -6.63 -24.36 21.11
N ASN A 347 -6.80 -24.50 22.42
CA ASN A 347 -5.99 -23.83 23.43
C ASN A 347 -4.75 -24.64 23.86
N GLN A 348 -4.51 -25.80 23.23
CA GLN A 348 -3.42 -26.69 23.61
C GLN A 348 -2.30 -26.76 22.56
N THR A 349 -2.64 -26.73 21.27
CA THR A 349 -1.63 -26.88 20.21
C THR A 349 -1.58 -25.68 19.27
N LEU A 350 -2.62 -25.42 18.48
CA LEU A 350 -2.57 -24.40 17.43
C LEU A 350 -2.37 -23.00 17.99
N MET A 351 -3.26 -22.54 18.87
CA MET A 351 -3.28 -21.13 19.30
C MET A 351 -2.01 -20.74 20.08
N PRO A 352 -1.51 -21.54 21.03
CA PRO A 352 -0.21 -21.26 21.66
C PRO A 352 0.98 -21.31 20.68
N ALA A 353 0.95 -22.23 19.71
CA ALA A 353 2.05 -22.36 18.73
C ALA A 353 2.11 -21.14 17.80
N VAL A 354 0.98 -20.68 17.25
CA VAL A 354 0.99 -19.50 16.37
C VAL A 354 1.34 -18.22 17.13
N HIS A 355 0.95 -18.12 18.41
CA HIS A 355 1.38 -17.02 19.27
C HIS A 355 2.91 -17.00 19.41
N THR A 356 3.51 -18.15 19.69
CA THR A 356 4.96 -18.26 19.90
C THR A 356 5.75 -18.11 18.60
N GLU A 357 5.26 -18.66 17.49
CA GLU A 357 6.00 -18.73 16.22
C GLU A 357 5.80 -17.49 15.33
N VAL A 358 4.70 -16.75 15.51
CA VAL A 358 4.31 -15.64 14.63
C VAL A 358 4.02 -14.36 15.40
N GLY A 359 3.35 -14.45 16.55
CA GLY A 359 3.01 -13.30 17.40
C GLY A 359 1.55 -13.25 17.81
N ASP A 360 1.21 -12.26 18.64
CA ASP A 360 -0.13 -12.05 19.19
C ASP A 360 -1.20 -11.76 18.12
N PHE A 361 -0.89 -10.98 17.09
CA PHE A 361 -1.78 -10.71 15.98
C PHE A 361 -2.16 -11.97 15.18
N ALA A 362 -1.37 -13.05 15.24
CA ALA A 362 -1.76 -14.33 14.64
C ALA A 362 -2.95 -14.97 15.37
N VAL A 363 -2.98 -14.85 16.71
CA VAL A 363 -4.13 -15.23 17.54
C VAL A 363 -5.35 -14.39 17.16
N SER A 364 -5.19 -13.07 17.13
CA SER A 364 -6.26 -12.13 16.75
C SER A 364 -6.81 -12.41 15.37
N THR A 365 -5.95 -12.72 14.40
CA THR A 365 -6.34 -13.04 13.01
C THR A 365 -7.21 -14.29 12.94
N LEU A 366 -6.83 -15.36 13.64
CA LEU A 366 -7.60 -16.61 13.64
C LEU A 366 -8.99 -16.43 14.27
N LEU A 367 -9.08 -15.64 15.34
CA LEU A 367 -10.36 -15.29 15.97
C LEU A 367 -11.21 -14.38 15.06
N SER A 368 -10.59 -13.35 14.46
CA SER A 368 -11.25 -12.39 13.56
C SER A 368 -11.96 -13.07 12.39
N ILE A 369 -11.33 -14.08 11.78
CA ILE A 369 -11.93 -14.86 10.68
C ILE A 369 -13.25 -15.51 11.11
N ASN A 370 -13.33 -16.01 12.35
CA ASN A 370 -14.51 -16.70 12.87
C ASN A 370 -15.58 -15.71 13.36
N TYR A 371 -15.18 -14.57 13.91
CA TYR A 371 -16.09 -13.44 14.17
C TYR A 371 -16.73 -12.92 12.87
N ALA A 372 -15.97 -12.87 11.77
CA ALA A 372 -16.53 -12.53 10.47
C ALA A 372 -17.55 -13.57 9.97
N GLN A 373 -17.35 -14.87 10.26
CA GLN A 373 -18.40 -15.87 9.97
C GLN A 373 -19.64 -15.67 10.83
N ALA A 374 -19.47 -15.32 12.11
CA ALA A 374 -20.58 -14.99 13.01
C ALA A 374 -21.39 -13.78 12.51
N ALA A 375 -20.70 -12.73 12.07
CA ALA A 375 -21.33 -11.57 11.42
C ALA A 375 -22.12 -11.97 10.18
N ARG A 376 -21.53 -12.79 9.30
CA ARG A 376 -22.22 -13.28 8.10
C ARG A 376 -23.46 -14.11 8.43
N ALA A 377 -23.40 -15.01 9.41
CA ALA A 377 -24.54 -15.80 9.83
C ALA A 377 -25.68 -14.92 10.37
N GLN A 378 -25.36 -13.94 11.20
CA GLN A 378 -26.37 -12.99 11.75
C GLN A 378 -27.00 -12.11 10.67
N LEU A 379 -26.28 -11.82 9.59
CA LEU A 379 -26.79 -11.09 8.42
C LEU A 379 -27.50 -12.01 7.39
N GLY A 380 -27.42 -13.33 7.56
CA GLY A 380 -28.00 -14.32 6.64
C GLY A 380 -27.26 -14.45 5.30
N LEU A 381 -25.92 -14.33 5.29
CA LEU A 381 -25.06 -14.26 4.09
C LEU A 381 -24.27 -15.54 3.73
#